data_AF-A0A9D8N0A7-F1
#
_entry.id   AF-A0A9D8N0A7-F1
#
_cell.length_a   1.000
_cell.length_b   1.000
_cell.length_c   1.000
_cell.angle_alpha   90.00
_cell.angle_beta   90.00
_cell.angle_gamma   90.00
#
_symmetry.space_group_name_H-M   'P 1'
#
loop_
_entity.id
_entity.type
_entity.pdbx_description
1 polymer ?
#
loop_
_entity_poly.entity_id
_entity_poly.type
_entity_poly.pdbx_seq_one_letter_code
_entity_poly.pdbx_strand_id
1 'polypeptide(L)'
;MMRLLATGLLTFALMPSPALAEEIYRDNTVRFTLIDEGTIRLEYAPDGKFIDNKSFVAVIREYGNVPHKASTGGGKVVITTNKFKLTYKKDGAPLSAKNLTITSAKTLGTTFSWTPGTVQKGNLKGTYRTLDGYDGNMYQYSNPKHEMPLEDGLLATDGWTLIDDSKNYLFDGSQDWDWVTERKSAEGAQDWYFMAYGHDYKSALMSFTKFAGKVPLPPRYSFGYWWSRYWSYSDK
;
A
#
# COMPACT_ATOMS: atom_id res chain seq x y z
N MET A 1 59.35 21.93 -19.32
CA MET A 1 58.11 22.28 -18.58
C MET A 1 57.29 21.00 -18.46
N MET A 2 57.42 20.29 -17.34
CA MET A 2 56.91 18.93 -17.13
C MET A 2 55.52 19.04 -16.47
N ARG A 3 54.46 18.55 -17.12
CA ARG A 3 53.11 18.50 -16.54
C ARG A 3 52.88 17.11 -15.94
N LEU A 4 52.84 17.04 -14.61
CA LEU A 4 52.33 15.87 -13.88
C LEU A 4 50.83 15.73 -14.14
N LEU A 5 50.41 14.56 -14.63
CA LEU A 5 49.01 14.12 -14.58
C LEU A 5 48.77 13.47 -13.21
N ALA A 6 47.96 14.13 -12.39
CA ALA A 6 47.47 13.56 -11.14
C ALA A 6 46.29 12.63 -11.43
N THR A 7 46.51 11.33 -11.28
CA THR A 7 45.46 10.31 -11.35
C THR A 7 44.69 10.32 -10.04
N GLY A 8 43.50 10.94 -10.04
CA GLY A 8 42.58 10.90 -8.90
C GLY A 8 41.94 9.51 -8.80
N LEU A 9 42.28 8.75 -7.75
CA LEU A 9 41.54 7.55 -7.37
C LEU A 9 40.13 7.99 -6.91
N LEU A 10 39.10 7.70 -7.70
CA LEU A 10 37.72 7.77 -7.25
C LEU A 10 37.47 6.60 -6.29
N THR A 11 37.53 6.86 -4.98
CA THR A 11 36.96 5.95 -3.99
C THR A 11 35.44 5.96 -4.15
N PHE A 12 34.90 4.93 -4.79
CA PHE A 12 33.48 4.61 -4.67
C PHE A 12 33.20 4.24 -3.22
N ALA A 13 32.58 5.15 -2.48
CA ALA A 13 31.94 4.79 -1.23
C ALA A 13 30.86 3.77 -1.57
N LEU A 14 31.07 2.51 -1.18
CA LEU A 14 30.01 1.50 -1.12
C LEU A 14 28.91 2.08 -0.25
N MET A 15 27.84 2.58 -0.88
CA MET A 15 26.61 2.85 -0.17
C MET A 15 26.19 1.53 0.48
N PRO A 16 25.87 1.50 1.79
CA PRO A 16 25.30 0.31 2.37
C PRO A 16 24.06 -0.05 1.55
N SER A 17 24.00 -1.30 1.10
CA SER A 17 22.80 -1.85 0.48
C SER A 17 21.62 -1.52 1.41
N PRO A 18 20.47 -1.04 0.89
CA PRO A 18 19.30 -0.88 1.74
C PRO A 18 19.08 -2.21 2.46
N ALA A 19 19.05 -2.16 3.79
CA ALA A 19 18.69 -3.33 4.57
C ALA A 19 17.32 -3.79 4.05
N LEU A 20 17.24 -5.07 3.66
CA LEU A 20 15.97 -5.72 3.33
C LEU A 20 14.97 -5.35 4.42
N ALA A 21 13.75 -4.99 4.04
CA ALA A 21 12.69 -4.54 4.94
C ALA A 21 12.69 -5.40 6.21
N GLU A 22 12.65 -4.78 7.39
CA GLU A 22 12.66 -5.53 8.64
C GLU A 22 11.31 -6.28 8.74
N GLU A 23 11.32 -7.56 8.35
CA GLU A 23 10.26 -8.50 8.64
C GLU A 23 10.14 -8.58 10.17
N ILE A 24 9.16 -7.87 10.74
CA ILE A 24 9.02 -7.73 12.20
C ILE A 24 8.56 -9.04 12.82
N TYR A 25 7.84 -9.83 12.04
CA TYR A 25 7.40 -11.15 12.43
C TYR A 25 7.31 -12.06 11.22
N ARG A 26 7.79 -13.29 11.39
CA ARG A 26 7.59 -14.37 10.42
C ARG A 26 7.48 -15.70 11.14
N ASP A 27 6.54 -16.52 10.69
CA ASP A 27 6.50 -17.96 10.93
C ASP A 27 6.31 -18.71 9.60
N ASN A 28 5.90 -19.97 9.66
CA ASN A 28 5.74 -20.82 8.48
C ASN A 28 4.63 -20.34 7.54
N THR A 29 3.63 -19.61 8.03
CA THR A 29 2.46 -19.23 7.23
C THR A 29 2.10 -17.75 7.36
N VAL A 30 2.67 -16.99 8.30
CA VAL A 30 2.38 -15.57 8.50
C VAL A 30 3.65 -14.74 8.44
N ARG A 31 3.57 -13.58 7.76
CA ARG A 31 4.62 -12.57 7.73
C ARG A 31 4.03 -11.18 7.93
N PHE A 32 4.62 -10.40 8.84
CA PHE A 32 4.27 -9.00 9.07
C PHE A 32 5.47 -8.10 8.77
N THR A 33 5.25 -7.06 7.98
CA THR A 33 6.30 -6.10 7.59
C THR A 33 5.81 -4.68 7.85
N LEU A 34 6.55 -3.89 8.63
CA LEU A 34 6.25 -2.46 8.79
C LEU A 34 6.74 -1.68 7.58
N ILE A 35 5.88 -0.82 7.06
CA ILE A 35 6.18 0.11 5.96
C ILE A 35 6.50 1.49 6.54
N ASP A 36 5.73 1.90 7.55
CA ASP A 36 6.02 3.00 8.46
C ASP A 36 5.22 2.85 9.76
N GLU A 37 5.29 3.84 10.65
CA GLU A 37 4.60 3.77 11.94
C GLU A 37 3.08 3.63 11.79
N GLY A 38 2.49 4.09 10.68
CA GLY A 38 1.06 4.01 10.41
C GLY A 38 0.66 2.84 9.54
N THR A 39 1.60 2.17 8.87
CA THR A 39 1.27 1.21 7.80
C THR A 39 2.01 -0.10 8.00
N ILE A 40 1.25 -1.20 7.98
CA ILE A 40 1.77 -2.56 8.10
C ILE A 40 1.21 -3.45 6.99
N ARG A 41 2.09 -4.25 6.38
CA ARG A 41 1.72 -5.35 5.50
C ARG A 41 1.51 -6.61 6.33
N LEU A 42 0.39 -7.29 6.09
CA LEU A 42 -0.03 -8.51 6.77
C LEU A 42 -0.21 -9.60 5.72
N GLU A 43 0.62 -10.63 5.79
CA GLU A 43 0.61 -11.70 4.81
C GLU A 43 0.36 -13.04 5.48
N TYR A 44 -0.54 -13.83 4.88
CA TYR A 44 -0.76 -15.22 5.21
C TYR A 44 -0.61 -16.08 3.95
N ALA A 45 0.30 -17.03 4.00
CA ALA A 45 0.58 -17.98 2.93
C ALA A 45 0.41 -19.41 3.49
N PRO A 46 -0.69 -20.13 3.17
CA PRO A 46 -0.93 -21.49 3.66
C PRO A 46 0.21 -22.48 3.34
N ASP A 47 0.90 -22.28 2.23
CA ASP A 47 2.02 -23.10 1.75
C ASP A 47 3.39 -22.53 2.13
N GLY A 48 3.43 -21.44 2.91
CA GLY A 48 4.65 -20.74 3.31
C GLY A 48 5.38 -20.01 2.18
N LYS A 49 4.77 -19.89 0.99
CA LYS A 49 5.34 -19.15 -0.14
C LYS A 49 4.82 -17.72 -0.14
N PHE A 50 5.56 -16.85 0.54
CA PHE A 50 5.27 -15.44 0.58
C PHE A 50 5.54 -14.75 -0.77
N ILE A 51 4.81 -13.66 -1.04
CA ILE A 51 4.91 -12.86 -2.25
C ILE A 51 5.85 -11.69 -2.03
N ASP A 52 6.99 -11.72 -2.73
CA ASP A 52 7.98 -10.64 -2.73
C ASP A 52 7.95 -9.80 -4.01
N ASN A 53 7.40 -10.35 -5.11
CA ASN A 53 7.20 -9.62 -6.36
C ASN A 53 6.31 -8.39 -6.17
N LYS A 54 6.56 -7.33 -6.93
CA LYS A 54 5.70 -6.14 -6.97
C LYS A 54 4.29 -6.52 -7.41
N SER A 55 3.28 -5.81 -6.89
CA SER A 55 1.91 -5.89 -7.38
C SER A 55 1.49 -4.57 -8.00
N PHE A 56 0.30 -4.54 -8.59
CA PHE A 56 -0.28 -3.32 -9.17
C PHE A 56 -0.59 -2.25 -8.10
N VAL A 57 -0.73 -2.67 -6.85
CA VAL A 57 -0.92 -1.77 -5.71
C VAL A 57 0.40 -1.44 -5.02
N ALA A 58 1.31 -2.41 -4.89
CA ALA A 58 2.57 -2.25 -4.16
C ALA A 58 3.77 -2.52 -5.06
N VAL A 59 4.32 -1.45 -5.63
CA VAL A 59 5.50 -1.47 -6.51
C VAL A 59 6.83 -1.28 -5.77
N ILE A 60 6.78 -0.89 -4.50
CA ILE A 60 7.94 -0.83 -3.60
C ILE A 60 7.78 -1.91 -2.54
N ARG A 61 8.82 -2.74 -2.41
CA ARG A 61 8.89 -3.90 -1.49
C ARG A 61 9.98 -3.78 -0.43
N GLU A 62 10.88 -2.81 -0.60
CA GLU A 62 11.94 -2.48 0.34
C GLU A 62 11.56 -1.23 1.13
N TYR A 63 11.52 -1.35 2.45
CA TYR A 63 11.12 -0.28 3.35
C TYR A 63 12.27 0.01 4.32
N GLY A 64 12.37 1.28 4.76
CA GLY A 64 13.35 1.67 5.77
C GLY A 64 13.00 1.15 7.16
N ASN A 65 13.93 1.31 8.11
CA ASN A 65 13.68 1.02 9.52
C ASN A 65 12.53 1.88 10.07
N VAL A 66 11.62 1.26 10.82
CA VAL A 66 10.43 1.90 11.39
C VAL A 66 10.51 1.82 12.92
N PRO A 67 10.39 2.93 13.67
CA PRO A 67 10.33 2.89 15.12
C PRO A 67 9.15 2.06 15.63
N HIS A 68 9.42 1.02 16.42
CA HIS A 68 8.40 0.11 16.92
C HIS A 68 8.84 -0.62 18.20
N LYS A 69 7.89 -1.30 18.84
CA LYS A 69 8.14 -2.34 19.85
C LYS A 69 7.45 -3.62 19.41
N ALA A 70 8.20 -4.71 19.30
CA ALA A 70 7.66 -6.02 19.01
C ALA A 70 7.93 -6.98 20.17
N SER A 71 6.95 -7.81 20.51
CA SER A 71 7.14 -8.93 21.42
C SER A 71 6.49 -10.19 20.87
N THR A 72 7.22 -11.29 21.01
CA THR A 72 6.82 -12.60 20.53
C THR A 72 6.96 -13.58 21.68
N GLY A 73 5.85 -14.11 22.18
CA GLY A 73 5.86 -14.98 23.35
C GLY A 73 4.46 -15.44 23.75
N GLY A 74 4.35 -16.54 24.48
CA GLY A 74 3.07 -17.06 24.98
C GLY A 74 2.03 -17.32 23.89
N GLY A 75 2.47 -17.76 22.70
CA GLY A 75 1.58 -18.02 21.56
C GLY A 75 1.00 -16.77 20.89
N LYS A 76 1.56 -15.58 21.16
CA LYS A 76 1.11 -14.31 20.58
C LYS A 76 2.26 -13.48 20.03
N VAL A 77 1.90 -12.56 19.15
CA VAL A 77 2.74 -11.49 18.62
C VAL A 77 2.06 -10.17 18.95
N VAL A 78 2.81 -9.22 19.48
CA VAL A 78 2.33 -7.86 19.74
C VAL A 78 3.30 -6.88 19.09
N ILE A 79 2.80 -6.04 18.20
CA ILE A 79 3.57 -4.99 17.53
C ILE A 79 2.92 -3.66 17.90
N THR A 80 3.71 -2.70 18.38
CA THR A 80 3.24 -1.38 18.78
C THR A 80 4.06 -0.30 18.09
N THR A 81 3.39 0.68 17.50
CA THR A 81 3.95 1.90 16.94
C THR A 81 3.33 3.12 17.63
N ASN A 82 3.71 4.33 17.20
CA ASN A 82 3.04 5.56 17.62
C ASN A 82 1.62 5.73 17.03
N LYS A 83 1.16 4.83 16.15
CA LYS A 83 -0.16 4.95 15.49
C LYS A 83 -1.10 3.80 15.84
N PHE A 84 -0.58 2.59 16.07
CA PHE A 84 -1.42 1.43 16.39
C PHE A 84 -0.71 0.40 17.28
N LYS A 85 -1.52 -0.55 17.78
CA LYS A 85 -1.08 -1.80 18.39
C LYS A 85 -1.76 -2.96 17.67
N LEU A 86 -0.96 -3.84 17.08
CA LEU A 86 -1.38 -5.12 16.54
C LEU A 86 -1.21 -6.21 17.58
N THR A 87 -2.19 -7.10 17.71
CA THR A 87 -2.09 -8.35 18.46
C THR A 87 -2.51 -9.51 17.56
N TYR A 88 -1.62 -10.49 17.41
CA TYR A 88 -1.86 -11.71 16.66
C TYR A 88 -1.69 -12.95 17.55
N LYS A 89 -2.61 -13.91 17.46
CA LYS A 89 -2.52 -15.22 18.10
C LYS A 89 -1.98 -16.21 17.07
N LYS A 90 -0.88 -16.89 17.40
CA LYS A 90 -0.22 -17.86 16.53
C LYS A 90 -0.97 -19.18 16.50
N ASP A 91 -1.96 -19.30 15.63
CA ASP A 91 -2.76 -20.51 15.47
C ASP A 91 -2.60 -21.17 14.09
N GLY A 92 -1.77 -20.61 13.21
CA GLY A 92 -1.50 -21.12 11.87
C GLY A 92 -2.70 -21.02 10.90
N ALA A 93 -3.82 -20.48 11.37
CA ALA A 93 -5.02 -20.27 10.57
C ALA A 93 -4.94 -18.94 9.79
N PRO A 94 -5.77 -18.77 8.74
CA PRO A 94 -5.89 -17.49 8.06
C PRO A 94 -6.16 -16.34 9.05
N LEU A 95 -5.68 -15.16 8.72
CA LEU A 95 -5.94 -13.95 9.50
C LEU A 95 -7.44 -13.70 9.53
N SER A 96 -7.98 -13.63 10.74
CA SER A 96 -9.41 -13.51 11.01
C SER A 96 -9.66 -12.76 12.31
N ALA A 97 -10.92 -12.40 12.59
CA ALA A 97 -11.27 -11.78 13.86
C ALA A 97 -10.97 -12.65 15.11
N LYS A 98 -10.71 -13.94 14.94
CA LYS A 98 -10.35 -14.86 16.03
C LYS A 98 -8.89 -14.74 16.46
N ASN A 99 -8.01 -14.29 15.57
CA ASN A 99 -6.57 -14.34 15.78
C ASN A 99 -5.87 -13.02 15.52
N LEU A 100 -6.51 -12.01 14.92
CA LEU A 100 -5.89 -10.71 14.63
C LEU A 100 -6.75 -9.55 15.13
N THR A 101 -6.12 -8.60 15.80
CA THR A 101 -6.74 -7.33 16.20
C THR A 101 -5.73 -6.18 16.05
N ILE A 102 -6.19 -5.04 15.54
CA ILE A 102 -5.41 -3.80 15.47
C ILE A 102 -6.21 -2.68 16.15
N THR A 103 -5.64 -2.07 17.17
CA THR A 103 -6.25 -0.93 17.89
C THR A 103 -5.43 0.32 17.70
N SER A 104 -6.06 1.48 17.65
CA SER A 104 -5.31 2.73 17.59
C SER A 104 -4.46 2.96 18.83
N ALA A 105 -3.30 3.60 18.64
CA ALA A 105 -2.51 4.11 19.75
C ALA A 105 -3.17 5.38 20.31
N LYS A 106 -3.01 5.64 21.61
CA LYS A 106 -3.54 6.86 22.25
C LYS A 106 -3.01 8.14 21.57
N THR A 107 -1.77 8.09 21.09
CA THR A 107 -1.08 9.16 20.36
C THR A 107 -1.70 9.47 19.00
N LEU A 108 -2.58 8.62 18.46
CA LEU A 108 -3.26 8.87 17.19
C LEU A 108 -4.37 9.92 17.30
N GLY A 109 -4.93 10.13 18.49
CA GLY A 109 -6.06 11.04 18.72
C GLY A 109 -7.43 10.52 18.22
N THR A 110 -7.44 9.53 17.33
CA THR A 110 -8.65 8.81 16.90
C THR A 110 -8.68 7.41 17.52
N THR A 111 -9.85 6.98 18.01
CA THR A 111 -10.03 5.65 18.60
C THR A 111 -10.65 4.69 17.60
N PHE A 112 -9.98 3.56 17.34
CA PHE A 112 -10.58 2.44 16.63
C PHE A 112 -10.10 1.10 17.21
N SER A 113 -10.92 0.08 17.02
CA SER A 113 -10.56 -1.33 17.22
C SER A 113 -11.02 -2.09 15.99
N TRP A 114 -10.07 -2.64 15.25
CA TRP A 114 -10.29 -3.33 14.00
C TRP A 114 -9.92 -4.81 14.13
N THR A 115 -10.75 -5.65 13.53
CA THR A 115 -10.46 -7.06 13.26
C THR A 115 -10.85 -7.40 11.82
N PRO A 116 -10.26 -8.44 11.20
CA PRO A 116 -10.66 -8.85 9.85
C PRO A 116 -12.17 -9.07 9.73
N GLY A 117 -12.78 -8.46 8.72
CA GLY A 117 -14.23 -8.42 8.53
C GLY A 117 -14.94 -7.20 9.14
N THR A 118 -14.23 -6.33 9.86
CA THR A 118 -14.79 -5.04 10.31
C THR A 118 -15.12 -4.16 9.12
N VAL A 119 -16.40 -3.79 8.98
CA VAL A 119 -16.86 -2.87 7.92
C VAL A 119 -16.47 -1.45 8.29
N GLN A 120 -15.78 -0.77 7.38
CA GLN A 120 -15.44 0.65 7.49
C GLN A 120 -16.70 1.49 7.22
N LYS A 121 -17.01 2.45 8.09
CA LYS A 121 -18.25 3.26 8.02
C LYS A 121 -17.99 4.65 7.45
N GLY A 122 -16.81 5.19 7.68
CA GLY A 122 -16.40 6.54 7.32
C GLY A 122 -15.61 6.66 6.02
N ASN A 123 -15.61 5.65 5.14
CA ASN A 123 -14.84 5.69 3.89
C ASN A 123 -15.28 6.88 3.02
N LEU A 124 -14.32 7.71 2.61
CA LEU A 124 -14.55 8.91 1.80
C LEU A 124 -14.69 8.61 0.30
N LYS A 125 -14.72 7.32 -0.04
CA LYS A 125 -14.79 6.75 -1.38
C LYS A 125 -13.61 7.12 -2.28
N GLY A 126 -13.48 6.38 -3.36
CA GLY A 126 -12.40 6.49 -4.33
C GLY A 126 -12.91 7.03 -5.66
N THR A 127 -12.27 6.54 -6.72
CA THR A 127 -12.62 6.87 -8.10
C THR A 127 -13.62 5.86 -8.66
N TYR A 128 -14.16 6.17 -9.83
CA TYR A 128 -14.93 5.22 -10.64
C TYR A 128 -14.32 5.11 -12.03
N ARG A 129 -14.41 3.93 -12.64
CA ARG A 129 -13.68 3.60 -13.88
C ARG A 129 -14.08 4.47 -15.07
N THR A 130 -15.35 4.82 -15.22
CA THR A 130 -15.84 5.67 -16.33
C THR A 130 -16.97 6.57 -15.87
N LEU A 131 -16.98 7.81 -16.37
CA LEU A 131 -18.07 8.77 -16.15
C LEU A 131 -19.12 8.74 -17.29
N ASP A 132 -18.96 7.84 -18.26
CA ASP A 132 -19.87 7.73 -19.40
C ASP A 132 -21.30 7.45 -18.92
N GLY A 133 -22.24 8.27 -19.38
CA GLY A 133 -23.66 8.15 -19.05
C GLY A 133 -24.07 8.66 -17.66
N TYR A 134 -23.18 9.32 -16.93
CA TYR A 134 -23.53 10.00 -15.67
C TYR A 134 -23.87 11.48 -15.87
N ASP A 135 -24.95 11.94 -15.23
CA ASP A 135 -25.16 13.36 -14.89
C ASP A 135 -24.84 13.56 -13.41
N GLY A 136 -23.76 14.26 -13.08
CA GLY A 136 -23.28 14.32 -11.71
C GLY A 136 -23.07 12.90 -11.15
N ASN A 137 -23.81 12.54 -10.09
CA ASN A 137 -23.74 11.21 -9.47
C ASN A 137 -24.74 10.19 -10.03
N MET A 138 -25.65 10.56 -10.95
CA MET A 138 -26.75 9.69 -11.39
C MET A 138 -26.52 9.15 -12.80
N TYR A 139 -26.62 7.83 -12.97
CA TYR A 139 -26.58 7.20 -14.29
C TYR A 139 -27.89 7.46 -15.05
N GLN A 140 -27.80 7.97 -16.27
CA GLN A 140 -28.94 8.48 -17.03
C GLN A 140 -29.61 7.41 -17.91
N TYR A 141 -28.90 6.35 -18.28
CA TYR A 141 -29.37 5.37 -19.26
C TYR A 141 -29.96 4.10 -18.64
N SER A 142 -30.34 4.13 -17.36
CA SER A 142 -31.07 3.04 -16.68
C SER A 142 -32.40 3.53 -16.10
N ASN A 143 -33.36 2.62 -15.97
CA ASN A 143 -34.58 2.83 -15.21
C ASN A 143 -34.78 1.67 -14.22
N PRO A 144 -34.68 1.88 -12.89
CA PRO A 144 -34.44 3.17 -12.24
C PRO A 144 -33.03 3.72 -12.50
N LYS A 145 -32.88 5.05 -12.42
CA LYS A 145 -31.56 5.68 -12.33
C LYS A 145 -30.88 5.21 -11.05
N HIS A 146 -29.57 5.03 -11.08
CA HIS A 146 -28.79 4.67 -9.89
C HIS A 146 -27.62 5.63 -9.68
N GLU A 147 -27.16 5.72 -8.44
CA GLU A 147 -25.96 6.48 -8.11
C GLU A 147 -24.69 5.82 -8.68
N MET A 148 -23.61 6.59 -8.75
CA MET A 148 -22.29 6.09 -9.11
C MET A 148 -21.79 5.15 -8.01
N PRO A 149 -21.51 3.87 -8.33
CA PRO A 149 -21.01 2.93 -7.34
C PRO A 149 -19.51 3.17 -7.12
N LEU A 150 -19.17 4.27 -6.43
CA LEU A 150 -17.79 4.59 -6.09
C LEU A 150 -17.17 3.46 -5.26
N GLU A 151 -15.97 3.07 -5.66
CA GLU A 151 -15.17 2.10 -4.91
C GLU A 151 -14.72 2.69 -3.57
N ASP A 152 -14.32 1.84 -2.62
CA ASP A 152 -13.73 2.31 -1.38
C ASP A 152 -12.38 2.97 -1.66
N GLY A 153 -12.19 4.16 -1.08
CA GLY A 153 -10.97 4.95 -1.23
C GLY A 153 -9.96 4.68 -0.12
N LEU A 154 -8.81 5.37 -0.23
CA LEU A 154 -7.72 5.27 0.75
C LEU A 154 -8.03 5.96 2.08
N LEU A 155 -8.91 6.95 2.07
CA LEU A 155 -9.16 7.84 3.21
C LEU A 155 -10.54 7.57 3.80
N ALA A 156 -10.60 7.65 5.13
CA ALA A 156 -11.80 7.41 5.90
C ALA A 156 -11.77 8.18 7.22
N THR A 157 -12.92 8.67 7.65
CA THR A 157 -13.08 9.44 8.90
C THR A 157 -12.95 8.58 10.15
N ASP A 158 -13.06 7.25 10.02
CA ASP A 158 -12.81 6.26 11.07
C ASP A 158 -11.31 6.10 11.40
N GLY A 159 -10.44 6.69 10.57
CA GLY A 159 -9.01 6.84 10.86
C GLY A 159 -8.11 5.65 10.58
N TRP A 160 -8.63 4.65 9.88
CA TRP A 160 -7.88 3.52 9.35
C TRP A 160 -8.43 3.14 7.99
N THR A 161 -7.65 2.44 7.17
CA THR A 161 -8.06 1.78 5.92
C THR A 161 -7.35 0.43 5.79
N LEU A 162 -8.07 -0.58 5.29
CA LEU A 162 -7.51 -1.87 4.89
C LEU A 162 -7.53 -1.94 3.36
N ILE A 163 -6.39 -2.26 2.75
CA ILE A 163 -6.29 -2.54 1.32
C ILE A 163 -6.00 -4.03 1.18
N ASP A 164 -6.86 -4.74 0.45
CA ASP A 164 -6.68 -6.17 0.16
C ASP A 164 -6.03 -6.35 -1.21
N ASP A 165 -4.76 -6.75 -1.22
CA ASP A 165 -3.97 -6.99 -2.43
C ASP A 165 -3.93 -8.49 -2.82
N SER A 166 -4.64 -9.35 -2.09
CA SER A 166 -4.52 -10.82 -2.19
C SER A 166 -4.88 -11.40 -3.55
N LYS A 167 -5.61 -10.66 -4.39
CA LYS A 167 -6.11 -11.11 -5.70
C LYS A 167 -5.56 -10.31 -6.89
N ASN A 168 -4.73 -9.29 -6.63
CA ASN A 168 -4.17 -8.48 -7.71
C ASN A 168 -3.05 -9.23 -8.44
N TYR A 169 -2.87 -8.85 -9.70
CA TYR A 169 -1.75 -9.28 -10.52
C TYR A 169 -0.41 -8.83 -9.93
N LEU A 170 0.63 -9.57 -10.27
CA LEU A 170 2.01 -9.28 -9.93
C LEU A 170 2.76 -8.85 -11.17
N PHE A 171 3.93 -8.25 -10.95
CA PHE A 171 4.94 -8.12 -11.98
C PHE A 171 5.96 -9.25 -11.86
N ASP A 172 6.42 -9.78 -13.00
CA ASP A 172 7.25 -10.99 -13.06
C ASP A 172 8.71 -10.80 -12.64
N GLY A 173 9.16 -9.55 -12.51
CA GLY A 173 10.52 -9.19 -12.10
C GLY A 173 11.56 -9.32 -13.21
N SER A 174 11.13 -9.44 -14.48
CA SER A 174 12.06 -9.52 -15.60
C SER A 174 12.85 -8.21 -15.79
N GLN A 175 14.13 -8.35 -16.18
CA GLN A 175 15.07 -7.22 -16.22
C GLN A 175 14.85 -6.29 -17.42
N ASP A 176 14.38 -6.82 -18.55
CA ASP A 176 14.15 -6.04 -19.76
C ASP A 176 12.84 -5.24 -19.68
N TRP A 177 11.75 -5.91 -19.28
CA TRP A 177 10.44 -5.31 -19.14
C TRP A 177 9.58 -6.08 -18.13
N ASP A 178 9.46 -5.54 -16.91
CA ASP A 178 8.64 -6.08 -15.82
C ASP A 178 7.18 -6.28 -16.29
N TRP A 179 6.81 -7.51 -16.66
CA TRP A 179 5.51 -7.80 -17.30
C TRP A 179 4.50 -8.29 -16.28
N VAL A 180 3.21 -8.13 -16.61
CA VAL A 180 2.12 -8.61 -15.77
C VAL A 180 2.06 -10.14 -15.74
N THR A 181 1.91 -10.72 -14.55
CA THR A 181 1.71 -12.15 -14.34
C THR A 181 0.59 -12.39 -13.32
N GLU A 182 -0.07 -13.54 -13.43
CA GLU A 182 -0.98 -14.03 -12.42
C GLU A 182 -0.26 -14.23 -11.07
N ARG A 183 -0.97 -13.94 -9.98
CA ARG A 183 -0.52 -14.24 -8.63
C ARG A 183 -0.71 -15.73 -8.36
N LYS A 184 0.40 -16.47 -8.34
CA LYS A 184 0.41 -17.89 -7.96
C LYS A 184 0.50 -18.03 -6.44
N SER A 185 -0.64 -18.04 -5.77
CA SER A 185 -0.75 -18.24 -4.32
C SER A 185 -1.65 -19.42 -3.99
N ALA A 186 -1.40 -20.09 -2.87
CA ALA A 186 -2.29 -21.12 -2.35
C ALA A 186 -3.70 -20.55 -2.07
N GLU A 187 -4.71 -21.42 -2.14
CA GLU A 187 -6.09 -21.04 -1.82
C GLU A 187 -6.19 -20.51 -0.38
N GLY A 188 -6.85 -19.37 -0.20
CA GLY A 188 -6.97 -18.71 1.11
C GLY A 188 -5.76 -17.87 1.52
N ALA A 189 -4.75 -17.69 0.66
CA ALA A 189 -3.69 -16.72 0.90
C ALA A 189 -4.23 -15.29 1.04
N GLN A 190 -3.59 -14.50 1.90
CA GLN A 190 -3.96 -13.12 2.20
C GLN A 190 -2.72 -12.22 2.10
N ASP A 191 -2.88 -11.05 1.49
CA ASP A 191 -1.86 -10.02 1.36
C ASP A 191 -2.52 -8.65 1.57
N TRP A 192 -2.44 -8.15 2.80
CA TRP A 192 -3.19 -6.97 3.24
C TRP A 192 -2.27 -5.83 3.64
N TYR A 193 -2.72 -4.61 3.43
CA TYR A 193 -2.07 -3.40 3.92
C TYR A 193 -3.04 -2.69 4.86
N PHE A 194 -2.67 -2.59 6.13
CA PHE A 194 -3.45 -1.85 7.11
C PHE A 194 -2.79 -0.49 7.36
N MET A 195 -3.54 0.58 7.14
CA MET A 195 -3.12 1.95 7.33
C MET A 195 -3.89 2.56 8.51
N ALA A 196 -3.18 3.10 9.49
CA ALA A 196 -3.70 3.78 10.67
C ALA A 196 -3.16 5.22 10.70
N TYR A 197 -4.05 6.19 10.50
CA TYR A 197 -3.67 7.59 10.32
C TYR A 197 -4.56 8.59 11.08
N GLY A 198 -5.67 8.14 11.67
CA GLY A 198 -6.61 9.03 12.35
C GLY A 198 -7.18 10.04 11.37
N HIS A 199 -7.02 11.34 11.65
CA HIS A 199 -7.42 12.40 10.71
C HIS A 199 -6.25 13.05 9.96
N ASP A 200 -5.04 12.48 10.08
CA ASP A 200 -3.88 12.95 9.31
C ASP A 200 -3.86 12.36 7.90
N TYR A 201 -4.79 12.84 7.06
CA TYR A 201 -4.98 12.37 5.69
C TYR A 201 -3.78 12.64 4.79
N LYS A 202 -2.99 13.70 5.07
CA LYS A 202 -1.76 13.99 4.32
C LYS A 202 -0.72 12.92 4.57
N SER A 203 -0.52 12.54 5.84
CA SER A 203 0.35 11.43 6.18
C SER A 203 -0.17 10.10 5.62
N ALA A 204 -1.48 9.87 5.58
CA ALA A 204 -2.06 8.69 4.96
C ALA A 204 -1.68 8.57 3.47
N LEU A 205 -1.87 9.64 2.69
CA LEU A 205 -1.48 9.67 1.27
C LEU A 205 0.04 9.50 1.10
N MET A 206 0.84 10.14 1.95
CA MET A 206 2.30 9.95 1.93
C MET A 206 2.68 8.49 2.21
N SER A 207 2.04 7.86 3.21
CA SER A 207 2.29 6.47 3.58
C SER A 207 1.93 5.51 2.44
N PHE A 208 0.81 5.78 1.73
CA PHE A 208 0.43 5.02 0.53
C PHE A 208 1.54 5.04 -0.53
N THR A 209 2.14 6.20 -0.79
CA THR A 209 3.24 6.30 -1.78
C THR A 209 4.50 5.52 -1.41
N LYS A 210 4.68 5.15 -0.13
CA LYS A 210 5.85 4.36 0.31
C LYS A 210 5.82 2.92 -0.19
N PHE A 211 4.65 2.39 -0.53
CA PHE A 211 4.52 1.07 -1.16
C PHE A 211 3.94 1.15 -2.58
N ALA A 212 3.02 2.07 -2.84
CA ALA A 212 2.41 2.25 -4.16
C ALA A 212 3.24 3.08 -5.14
N GLY A 213 4.34 3.67 -4.68
CA GLY A 213 5.22 4.50 -5.51
C GLY A 213 4.86 5.98 -5.46
N LYS A 214 5.85 6.81 -5.80
CA LYS A 214 5.68 8.27 -5.87
C LYS A 214 5.03 8.66 -7.19
N VAL A 215 4.11 9.61 -7.14
CA VAL A 215 3.52 10.20 -8.34
C VAL A 215 4.59 11.09 -9.00
N PRO A 216 4.99 10.82 -10.26
CA PRO A 216 5.96 11.65 -10.95
C PRO A 216 5.35 13.04 -11.22
N LEU A 217 6.17 14.08 -11.14
CA LEU A 217 5.74 15.42 -11.53
C LEU A 217 5.54 15.45 -13.06
N PRO A 218 4.33 15.78 -13.56
CA PRO A 218 4.13 15.97 -14.99
C PRO A 218 5.09 17.04 -15.56
N PRO A 219 5.41 16.97 -16.86
CA PRO A 219 6.19 18.01 -17.52
C PRO A 219 5.59 19.40 -17.29
N ARG A 220 6.44 20.43 -17.19
CA ARG A 220 6.00 21.80 -16.86
C ARG A 220 4.88 22.32 -17.78
N TYR A 221 4.91 21.97 -19.07
CA TYR A 221 3.90 22.42 -20.04
C TYR A 221 2.49 21.84 -19.75
N SER A 222 2.38 20.71 -19.04
CA SER A 222 1.09 20.12 -18.67
C SER A 222 0.27 21.00 -17.73
N PHE A 223 0.91 21.96 -17.04
CA PHE A 223 0.25 22.94 -16.17
C PHE A 223 -0.09 24.27 -16.89
N GLY A 224 0.19 24.35 -18.20
CA GLY A 224 -0.14 25.52 -19.02
C GLY A 224 -1.58 25.49 -19.56
N TYR A 225 -1.82 26.28 -20.61
CA TYR A 225 -3.10 26.29 -21.31
C TYR A 225 -3.23 25.09 -22.24
N TRP A 226 -4.43 24.49 -22.24
CA TRP A 226 -4.78 23.37 -23.13
C TRP A 226 -5.84 23.85 -24.11
N TRP A 227 -5.53 23.79 -25.41
CA TRP A 227 -6.52 23.94 -26.47
C TRP A 227 -6.83 22.54 -27.01
N SER A 228 -8.07 22.09 -26.81
CA SER A 228 -8.55 20.81 -27.28
C SER A 228 -9.88 20.99 -28.01
N ARG A 229 -10.03 20.26 -29.11
CA ARG A 229 -11.18 20.24 -30.01
C ARG A 229 -11.40 18.79 -30.41
N TYR A 230 -12.64 18.33 -30.42
CA TYR A 230 -12.96 16.96 -30.83
C TYR A 230 -12.48 16.64 -32.27
N TRP A 231 -12.55 17.63 -33.16
CA TRP A 231 -12.02 17.56 -34.52
C TRP A 231 -10.58 18.08 -34.59
N SER A 232 -9.75 17.53 -35.47
CA SER A 232 -8.39 18.05 -35.69
C SER A 232 -8.39 19.52 -36.10
N TYR A 233 -7.39 20.28 -35.64
CA TYR A 233 -7.12 21.61 -36.17
C TYR A 233 -6.66 21.49 -37.63
N SER A 234 -7.06 22.45 -38.47
CA SER A 234 -6.52 22.57 -39.82
C SER A 234 -5.33 23.52 -39.82
N ASP A 235 -4.31 23.24 -40.63
CA ASP A 235 -3.18 24.16 -40.87
C ASP A 235 -3.56 25.38 -41.76
N LYS A 236 -4.86 25.64 -41.91
CA LYS A 236 -5.44 26.71 -42.73
C LYS A 236 -5.90 27.88 -41.88
#